data_AF-X0PLI4-F1
#
_entry.id   AF-X0PLI4-F1
#
_cell.length_a   1.000
_cell.length_b   1.000
_cell.length_c   1.000
_cell.angle_alpha   90.00
_cell.angle_beta   90.00
_cell.angle_gamma   90.00
#
_symmetry.space_group_name_H-M   'P 1'
#
loop_
_entity.id
_entity.type
_entity.pdbx_description
1 polymer ?
#
loop_
_entity_poly.entity_id
_entity_poly.type
_entity_poly.pdbx_seq_one_letter_code
_entity_poly.pdbx_strand_id
1 'polypeptide(L)' 'MKARPGFVSLQMHTGTADSQLLMNVAVWESTEALATAFGSPEFQLMAAEFPDDIVSYPHIFEQIDV' A
#
# COMPACT_ATOMS: atom_id res chain seq x y z
N MET A 1 7.61 5.67 -0.77
CA MET A 1 6.50 5.47 -1.72
C MET A 1 5.85 6.76 -2.22
N LYS A 2 5.52 7.73 -1.35
CA LYS A 2 4.84 8.98 -1.78
C LYS A 2 5.58 9.81 -2.84
N ALA A 3 6.90 9.66 -2.95
CA ALA A 3 7.73 10.35 -3.94
C ALA A 3 7.93 9.56 -5.25
N ARG A 4 7.31 8.38 -5.40
CA ARG A 4 7.46 7.54 -6.59
C ARG A 4 6.59 8.11 -7.73
N PRO A 5 7.08 8.11 -8.99
CA PRO A 5 6.26 8.46 -10.14
C PRO A 5 4.97 7.63 -10.18
N GLY A 6 3.85 8.27 -10.54
CA GLY A 6 2.53 7.65 -10.62
C GLY A 6 1.81 7.46 -9.28
N PHE A 7 2.38 7.90 -8.16
CA PHE A 7 1.66 7.98 -6.89
C PHE A 7 0.70 9.18 -6.88
N VAL A 8 -0.59 8.95 -6.59
CA VAL A 8 -1.62 10.00 -6.57
C VAL A 8 -1.94 10.42 -5.14
N SER A 9 -2.38 9.48 -4.30
CA SER A 9 -2.76 9.78 -2.92
C SER A 9 -2.66 8.55 -2.01
N LEU A 10 -2.67 8.80 -0.70
CA LEU A 10 -2.69 7.77 0.34
C LEU A 10 -3.51 8.25 1.52
N GLN A 11 -4.39 7.37 1.99
CA GLN A 11 -5.14 7.56 3.22
C GLN A 11 -4.96 6.32 4.11
N MET A 12 -4.47 6.55 5.33
CA MET A 12 -4.45 5.53 6.37
C MET A 12 -5.74 5.55 7.17
N HIS A 13 -6.22 4.37 7.55
CA HIS A 13 -7.35 4.17 8.43
C HIS A 13 -6.94 3.25 9.58
N THR A 14 -7.44 3.54 10.78
CA THR A 14 -7.32 2.66 11.93
C THR A 14 -8.65 1.96 12.18
N GLY A 15 -8.58 0.71 12.62
CA GLY A 15 -9.74 -0.01 13.11
C GLY A 15 -10.40 0.72 14.28
N THR A 16 -11.72 0.61 14.37
CA THR A 16 -12.52 1.11 15.49
C THR A 16 -12.76 -0.01 16.50
N ALA A 17 -13.34 0.31 17.66
CA ALA A 17 -13.67 -0.67 18.71
C ALA A 17 -12.48 -1.55 19.13
N ASP A 18 -11.35 -0.91 19.45
CA ASP A 18 -10.10 -1.54 19.92
C ASP A 18 -9.45 -2.54 18.94
N SER A 19 -9.84 -2.48 17.66
CA SER A 19 -9.20 -3.26 16.60
C SER A 19 -7.75 -2.82 16.35
N GLN A 20 -6.86 -3.79 16.17
CA GLN A 20 -5.45 -3.57 15.82
C GLN A 20 -5.22 -3.46 14.30
N LEU A 21 -6.28 -3.46 13.50
CA LEU A 21 -6.16 -3.40 12.05
C LEU A 21 -5.80 -1.99 11.58
N LEU A 22 -4.88 -1.92 10.63
CA LEU A 22 -4.55 -0.73 9.86
C LEU A 22 -4.87 -0.99 8.39
N MET A 23 -5.48 -0.01 7.73
CA MET A 23 -5.76 -0.08 6.29
C MET A 23 -5.14 1.10 5.58
N ASN A 24 -4.36 0.81 4.54
CA ASN A 24 -3.83 1.79 3.61
C ASN A 24 -4.65 1.74 2.32
N VAL A 25 -5.30 2.84 1.97
CA VAL A 25 -5.90 3.03 0.65
C VAL A 25 -5.01 4.00 -0.13
N ALA A 26 -4.28 3.48 -1.12
CA ALA A 26 -3.40 4.27 -1.97
C ALA A 26 -3.91 4.26 -3.42
N VAL A 27 -3.98 5.44 -4.02
CA VAL A 27 -4.35 5.61 -5.43
C VAL A 27 -3.07 5.80 -6.24
N TRP A 28 -2.97 5.04 -7.33
CA TRP A 28 -1.88 5.11 -8.30
C TRP A 28 -2.46 5.36 -9.69
N GLU A 29 -1.69 6.02 -10.55
CA GLU A 29 -2.10 6.31 -11.94
C GLU A 29 -2.27 5.04 -12.77
N SER A 30 -1.46 4.00 -12.50
CA SER A 30 -1.58 2.70 -13.16
C SER A 30 -0.97 1.56 -12.32
N THR A 31 -1.30 0.31 -12.67
CA THR A 31 -0.72 -0.89 -12.07
C THR A 31 0.77 -1.04 -12.40
N GLU A 32 1.23 -0.56 -13.56
CA GLU A 32 2.64 -0.56 -13.95
C GLU A 32 3.47 0.41 -13.10
N ALA A 33 2.92 1.59 -12.77
CA ALA A 33 3.56 2.54 -11.87
C ALA A 33 3.72 1.93 -10.46
N LEU A 34 2.67 1.26 -9.96
CA LEU A 34 2.70 0.51 -8.71
C LEU A 34 3.77 -0.60 -8.74
N ALA A 35 3.75 -1.44 -9.77
CA ALA A 35 4.69 -2.56 -9.91
C ALA A 35 6.14 -2.07 -9.97
N THR A 36 6.41 -1.00 -10.71
CA THR A 36 7.75 -0.38 -10.79
C THR A 36 8.20 0.13 -9.42
N ALA A 37 7.31 0.81 -8.70
CA ALA A 37 7.62 1.35 -7.38
C ALA A 37 7.91 0.23 -6.35
N PHE A 38 7.12 -0.84 -6.37
CA PHE A 38 7.26 -1.99 -5.47
C PHE A 38 8.46 -2.87 -5.86
N GLY A 39 8.80 -2.97 -7.14
CA GLY A 39 9.98 -3.69 -7.61
C GLY A 39 11.31 -2.99 -7.32
N SER A 40 11.29 -1.76 -6.80
CA SER A 40 12.52 -1.03 -6.49
C SER A 40 13.32 -1.70 -5.36
N PRO A 41 14.67 -1.77 -5.45
CA PRO A 41 15.50 -2.37 -4.41
C PRO A 41 15.28 -1.75 -3.03
N GLU A 42 15.12 -0.43 -2.98
CA GLU A 42 14.82 0.31 -1.74
C GLU A 42 13.51 -0.18 -1.09
N PHE A 43 12.46 -0.42 -1.88
CA PHE A 43 11.20 -0.95 -1.34
C PHE A 43 11.36 -2.40 -0.89
N GLN A 44 12.06 -3.24 -1.66
CA GLN A 44 12.27 -4.65 -1.31
C GLN A 44 13.07 -4.81 -0.01
N LEU A 45 14.09 -3.96 0.21
CA LEU A 45 14.85 -3.94 1.47
C LEU A 45 13.96 -3.55 2.65
N MET A 46 13.19 -2.46 2.51
CA MET A 46 12.25 -2.02 3.54
C MET A 46 11.14 -3.06 3.80
N ALA A 47 10.68 -3.76 2.76
CA ALA A 47 9.71 -4.84 2.89
C ALA A 47 10.27 -6.04 3.66
N ALA A 48 11.56 -6.37 3.48
CA ALA A 48 12.23 -7.45 4.18
C ALA A 48 12.47 -7.17 5.68
N GLU A 49 12.41 -5.90 6.09
CA GLU A 49 12.52 -5.48 7.49
C GLU A 49 11.18 -5.52 8.24
N PHE A 50 10.07 -5.89 7.58
CA PHE A 50 8.78 -5.96 8.26
C PHE A 50 8.77 -7.03 9.37
N PRO A 51 8.21 -6.72 10.55
CA PRO A 51 8.08 -7.68 11.63
C PRO A 51 7.28 -8.93 11.24
N ASP A 52 7.74 -10.10 11.69
CA ASP A 52 7.11 -11.40 11.43
C ASP A 52 5.71 -11.55 12.04
N ASP A 53 5.37 -10.74 13.04
CA ASP A 53 4.08 -10.74 13.73
C ASP A 53 3.03 -9.86 13.04
N ILE A 54 3.39 -9.18 11.95
CA ILE A 54 2.47 -8.37 11.13
C ILE A 54 2.12 -9.14 9.86
N VAL A 55 0.82 -9.43 9.69
CA VAL A 55 0.31 -10.02 8.45
C VAL A 55 -0.32 -8.94 7.57
N SER A 56 0.14 -8.86 6.32
CA SER A 56 -0.37 -7.91 5.32
C SER A 56 -1.20 -8.62 4.23
N TYR A 57 -2.33 -8.04 3.85
CA TYR A 57 -3.24 -8.57 2.80
C TYR A 57 -3.42 -7.55 1.65
N PRO A 58 -2.39 -7.30 0.82
CA PRO A 58 -2.46 -6.32 -0.26
C PRO A 58 -3.36 -6.81 -1.40
N HIS A 59 -4.18 -5.91 -1.94
CA HIS A 59 -5.06 -6.18 -3.08
C HIS A 59 -5.11 -4.95 -4.00
N ILE A 60 -5.27 -5.21 -5.30
CA ILE A 60 -5.54 -4.19 -6.31
C ILE A 60 -7.05 -4.20 -6.57
N PHE A 61 -7.66 -3.03 -6.52
CA PHE A 61 -9.10 -2.86 -6.70
C PHE A 61 -9.38 -1.97 -7.90
N GLU A 62 -10.50 -2.22 -8.57
CA GLU A 62 -11.10 -1.29 -9.53
C GLU A 62 -12.13 -0.43 -8.82
N GLN A 63 -12.19 0.86 -9.16
CA GLN A 63 -13.25 1.73 -8.67
C GLN A 63 -14.55 1.39 -9.40
N ILE A 64 -15.63 1.24 -8.65
CA ILE A 64 -16.98 1.04 -9.18
C ILE A 64 -17.85 2.23 -8.78
N ASP A 65 -18.80 2.58 -9.64
CA ASP A 65 -19.87 3.50 -9.29
C ASP A 65 -20.99 2.74 -8.56
N VAL A 66 -21.59 3.35 -7.54
CA VAL A 66 -22.67 2.78 -6.71
C VAL A 66 -23.86 3.71 -6.69
#